data_AF-A0A561BPF1-F1
#
_entry.id   AF-A0A561BPF1-F1
#
_cell.length_a   1.000
_cell.length_b   1.000
_cell.length_c   1.000
_cell.angle_alpha   90.00
_cell.angle_beta   90.00
_cell.angle_gamma   90.00
#
_symmetry.space_group_name_H-M   'P 1'
#
loop_
_entity.id
_entity.type
_entity.pdbx_description
1 polymer ?
#
loop_
_entity_poly.entity_id
_entity_poly.type
_entity_poly.pdbx_seq_one_letter_code
_entity_poly.pdbx_strand_id
1 'polypeptide(L)' 'MTARQQRRRVRVWFGEHVIAQYVAEAPLAARYEQAMRRRFAGLRVTNDLLGPQD' A
#
# COMPACT_ATOMS: atom_id res chain seq x y z
N MET A 1 -0.79 -18.33 15.92
CA MET A 1 -1.51 -17.14 15.40
C MET A 1 -1.20 -17.05 13.90
N THR A 2 -1.99 -17.74 13.08
CA THR A 2 -1.79 -17.79 11.63
C THR A 2 -1.98 -16.39 11.05
N ALA A 3 -1.29 -16.08 9.95
CA ALA A 3 -1.21 -14.80 9.23
C ALA A 3 -2.55 -14.26 8.67
N ARG A 4 -3.62 -14.32 9.47
CA ARG A 4 -4.96 -13.84 9.16
C ARG A 4 -4.97 -12.32 9.27
N GLN A 5 -4.97 -11.68 8.09
CA GLN A 5 -5.63 -10.40 7.83
C GLN A 5 -4.98 -9.13 8.39
N GLN A 6 -3.65 -9.01 8.36
CA GLN A 6 -3.04 -7.68 8.49
C GLN A 6 -3.29 -6.90 7.19
N ARG A 7 -4.35 -6.09 7.19
CA ARG A 7 -4.64 -5.14 6.12
C ARG A 7 -3.49 -4.16 6.02
N ARG A 8 -3.21 -3.74 4.79
CA ARG A 8 -2.18 -2.74 4.50
C ARG A 8 -2.77 -1.65 3.65
N ARG A 9 -2.24 -0.45 3.83
CA ARG A 9 -2.59 0.73 3.05
C ARG A 9 -1.42 1.07 2.14
N VAL A 10 -1.61 0.87 0.85
CA VAL A 10 -0.70 1.37 -0.17
C VAL A 10 -1.11 2.76 -0.59
N ARG A 11 -0.18 3.72 -0.60
CA ARG A 11 -0.41 5.09 -1.09
C ARG A 11 0.64 5.45 -2.12
N VAL A 12 0.20 6.07 -3.22
CA VAL A 12 1.06 6.70 -4.23
C VAL A 12 1.02 8.20 -4.01
N TRP A 13 2.19 8.82 -3.97
CA TRP A 13 2.37 10.21 -3.60
C TRP A 13 2.97 11.03 -4.74
N PHE A 14 2.42 12.21 -4.96
CA PHE A 14 2.99 13.28 -5.77
C PHE A 14 3.37 14.43 -4.83
N GLY A 15 4.64 14.50 -4.44
CA GLY A 15 5.06 15.33 -3.31
C GLY A 15 4.32 14.91 -2.03
N GLU A 16 3.65 15.87 -1.39
CA GLU A 16 2.85 15.64 -0.18
C GLU A 16 1.41 15.19 -0.47
N HIS A 17 1.00 15.15 -1.75
CA HIS A 17 -0.37 14.79 -2.13
C HIS A 17 -0.51 13.31 -2.44
N VAL A 18 -1.52 12.64 -1.85
CA VAL A 18 -1.88 11.26 -2.20
C VAL A 18 -2.73 11.28 -3.48
N ILE A 19 -2.26 10.59 -4.52
CA ILE A 19 -2.97 10.51 -5.82
C ILE A 19 -3.66 9.16 -6.03
N ALA A 20 -3.25 8.13 -5.28
CA ALA A 20 -3.92 6.84 -5.26
C ALA A 20 -3.77 6.18 -3.89
N GLN A 21 -4.85 5.56 -3.41
CA GLN A 21 -4.87 4.79 -2.18
C GLN A 21 -5.52 3.43 -2.43
N TYR A 22 -4.91 2.38 -1.89
CA TYR A 22 -5.43 1.02 -1.98
C TYR A 22 -5.25 0.31 -0.64
N VAL A 23 -6.33 -0.31 -0.14
CA VAL A 23 -6.30 -1.08 1.11
C VAL A 23 -6.66 -2.52 0.80
N ALA A 24 -5.77 -3.45 1.15
CA ALA A 24 -5.98 -4.87 0.93
C ALA A 24 -5.18 -5.71 1.93
N GLU A 25 -5.37 -7.03 1.89
CA GLU A 25 -4.51 -7.95 2.63
C GLU A 25 -3.05 -7.86 2.16
N ALA A 26 -2.12 -8.15 3.06
CA ALA A 26 -0.68 -8.07 2.82
C ALA A 26 -0.19 -8.59 1.44
N PRO A 27 -0.57 -9.80 0.95
CA PRO A 27 -0.09 -10.28 -0.34
C PRO A 27 -0.64 -9.46 -1.53
N LEU A 28 -1.88 -8.99 -1.47
CA LEU A 28 -2.48 -8.15 -2.51
C LEU A 28 -1.87 -6.75 -2.50
N ALA A 29 -1.69 -6.17 -1.31
CA ALA A 29 -1.05 -4.87 -1.14
C ALA A 29 0.40 -4.87 -1.68
N ALA A 30 1.17 -5.93 -1.41
CA ALA A 30 2.54 -6.06 -1.93
C ALA A 30 2.58 -6.13 -3.47
N ARG A 31 1.66 -6.89 -4.09
CA ARG A 31 1.55 -6.94 -5.56
C ARG A 31 1.18 -5.59 -6.16
N TYR A 32 0.24 -4.89 -5.53
CA TYR A 32 -0.18 -3.56 -5.97
C TYR A 32 0.94 -2.53 -5.84
N GLU A 33 1.69 -2.54 -4.72
CA GLU A 33 2.86 -1.69 -4.54
C GLU A 33 3.90 -1.89 -5.64
N GLN A 34 4.26 -3.14 -5.95
CA GLN A 34 5.23 -3.44 -7.01
C GLN A 34 4.74 -2.95 -8.38
N ALA A 35 3.47 -3.15 -8.69
CA ALA A 35 2.88 -2.66 -9.95
C ALA A 35 2.94 -1.13 -10.04
N MET A 36 2.64 -0.42 -8.95
CA MET A 36 2.71 1.04 -8.91
C MET A 36 4.13 1.57 -9.00
N ARG A 37 5.09 0.96 -8.30
CA ARG A 37 6.51 1.33 -8.40
C ARG A 37 7.05 1.18 -9.83
N ARG A 38 6.63 0.15 -10.56
CA ARG A 38 7.03 -0.05 -11.96
C ARG A 38 6.41 0.99 -12.91
N ARG A 39 5.14 1.35 -12.70
CA ARG A 39 4.42 2.31 -13.56
C ARG A 39 4.81 3.77 -13.28
N PHE A 40 5.16 4.08 -12.03
CA PHE A 40 5.46 5.43 -11.58
C PHE A 40 6.89 5.51 -11.01
N ALA A 41 7.89 5.36 -11.89
CA ALA A 41 9.30 5.21 -11.52
C ALA A 41 9.93 6.39 -10.75
N GLY A 42 9.22 7.52 -10.59
CA GLY A 42 9.67 8.68 -9.80
C GLY A 42 8.78 9.03 -8.60
N LEU A 43 7.67 8.31 -8.39
CA LEU A 43 6.73 8.62 -7.31
C LEU A 43 7.02 7.79 -6.07
N ARG A 44 6.88 8.42 -4.89
CA ARG A 44 6.93 7.70 -3.62
C ARG A 44 5.70 6.81 -3.51
N VAL A 45 5.94 5.53 -3.21
CA VAL A 45 4.89 4.56 -2.90
C VAL A 45 5.15 4.03 -1.48
N THR A 46 4.16 4.12 -0.60
CA THR A 46 4.22 3.55 0.76
C THR A 46 3.29 2.36 0.90
N ASN A 47 3.62 1.41 1.78
CA ASN A 47 2.85 0.21 2.05
C ASN A 47 2.79 -0.02 3.57
N ASP A 48 1.89 0.70 4.20
CA ASP A 48 1.81 0.84 5.65
C ASP A 48 0.91 -0.25 6.24
N LEU A 49 1.28 -0.80 7.40
CA LEU A 49 0.36 -1.66 8.16
C LEU A 49 -0.84 -0.82 8.61
N LEU A 50 -2.04 -1.30 8.34
CA LEU A 50 -3.22 -0.85 9.04
C LEU A 50 -3.29 -1.70 10.30
N GLY A 51 -3.08 -1.06 11.46
CA GLY A 51 -3.36 -1.70 12.74
C GLY A 51 -4.82 -2.16 12.81
N PRO A 52 -5.18 -2.98 13.81
CA PRO A 52 -6.59 -3.23 14.09
C PRO A 52 -7.30 -1.87 14.21
N GLN A 53 -8.38 -1.67 13.45
CA GLN A 53 -9.29 -0.56 13.72
C GLN A 53 -9.88 -0.84 15.10
N ASP A 54 -9.62 0.04 16.08
CA ASP A 54 -10.45 0.15 17.27
C ASP A 54 -11.93 0.40 16.87
#